data_AF-A0A091MS01-F1
#
_entry.id   AF-A0A091MS01-F1
#
_cell.length_a   1.000
_cell.length_b   1.000
_cell.length_c   1.000
_cell.angle_alpha   90.00
_cell.angle_beta   90.00
_cell.angle_gamma   90.00
#
_symmetry.space_group_name_H-M   'P 1'
#
loop_
_entity.id
_entity.type
_entity.pdbx_description
1 polymer ?
#
loop_
_entity_poly.entity_id
_entity_poly.type
_entity_poly.pdbx_seq_one_letter_code
_entity_poly.pdbx_strand_id
1 'polypeptide(L)'
;QALVDGPCSGVRRQAMPFKCMQLTDFVLKFPHSARQKCVRLAWEKENINEKWSATRWAKKIEAREKKAKMTDFDRYKVMKAKKMRNRIIKHEMKKLQKLASKKGKKTPEKPEKGKKKAGKAKKPEKPEKAPKAPKAQKPEKAPKAQK
;
A
#
# COMPACT_ATOMS: atom_id res chain seq x y z
N GLN A 1 -36.86 -8.43 -10.56
CA GLN A 1 -36.17 -7.15 -10.84
C GLN A 1 -36.17 -6.33 -9.55
N ALA A 2 -35.32 -5.31 -9.41
CA ALA A 2 -35.30 -4.42 -8.24
C ALA A 2 -35.39 -2.95 -8.68
N LEU A 3 -35.96 -2.12 -7.81
CA LEU A 3 -35.93 -0.66 -7.97
C LEU A 3 -34.60 -0.14 -7.45
N VAL A 4 -33.83 0.54 -8.30
CA VAL A 4 -32.48 1.06 -7.98
C VAL A 4 -32.47 2.58 -8.14
N ASP A 5 -31.77 3.25 -7.23
CA ASP A 5 -31.61 4.70 -7.20
C ASP A 5 -30.15 5.06 -6.85
N GLY A 6 -29.48 5.87 -7.69
CA GLY A 6 -28.09 6.27 -7.53
C GLY A 6 -27.91 7.78 -7.57
N PRO A 7 -28.40 8.52 -6.56
CA PRO A 7 -28.49 9.98 -6.58
C PRO A 7 -27.13 10.71 -6.68
N CYS A 8 -26.06 10.08 -6.21
CA CYS A 8 -24.69 10.63 -6.22
C CYS A 8 -23.82 10.05 -7.34
N SER A 9 -24.26 8.99 -8.02
CA SER A 9 -23.54 8.33 -9.12
C SER A 9 -24.11 8.65 -10.51
N GLY A 10 -25.15 9.49 -10.59
CA GLY A 10 -25.81 9.87 -11.83
C GLY A 10 -26.84 8.86 -12.34
N VAL A 11 -27.12 7.79 -11.59
CA VAL A 11 -28.12 6.77 -11.96
C VAL A 11 -29.50 7.22 -11.49
N ARG A 12 -30.39 7.53 -12.45
CA ARG A 12 -31.79 7.87 -12.14
C ARG A 12 -32.54 6.66 -11.60
N ARG A 13 -33.57 6.91 -10.79
CA ARG A 13 -34.45 5.89 -10.23
C ARG A 13 -35.09 5.07 -11.36
N GLN A 14 -34.78 3.78 -11.42
CA GLN A 14 -35.25 2.88 -12.49
C GLN A 14 -35.36 1.43 -12.00
N ALA A 15 -36.15 0.62 -12.70
CA ALA A 15 -36.19 -0.82 -12.49
C ALA A 15 -34.99 -1.49 -13.19
N MET A 16 -34.24 -2.33 -12.47
CA MET A 16 -33.05 -3.01 -12.97
C MET A 16 -33.10 -4.53 -12.68
N PRO A 17 -32.83 -5.41 -13.66
CA PRO A 17 -32.81 -6.85 -13.43
C PRO A 17 -31.57 -7.26 -12.62
N PHE A 18 -31.71 -8.26 -11.75
CA PHE A 18 -30.59 -8.74 -10.91
C PHE A 18 -29.40 -9.29 -11.71
N LYS A 19 -29.62 -9.72 -12.95
CA LYS A 19 -28.59 -10.29 -13.83
C LYS A 19 -27.49 -9.28 -14.23
N CYS A 20 -27.80 -7.99 -14.32
CA CYS A 20 -26.83 -6.96 -14.71
C CYS A 20 -26.18 -6.24 -13.52
N MET A 21 -26.44 -6.70 -12.29
CA MET A 21 -25.92 -6.08 -11.07
C MET A 21 -25.04 -7.06 -10.30
N GLN A 22 -23.97 -6.53 -9.71
CA GLN A 22 -23.14 -7.25 -8.76
C GLN A 22 -23.24 -6.52 -7.42
N LEU A 23 -23.71 -7.21 -6.39
CA LEU A 23 -23.89 -6.62 -5.07
C LEU A 23 -22.51 -6.38 -4.41
N THR A 24 -22.44 -5.29 -3.65
CA THR A 24 -21.27 -4.91 -2.86
C THR A 24 -21.57 -5.09 -1.38
N ASP A 25 -20.54 -5.10 -0.53
CA ASP A 25 -20.69 -5.31 0.92
C ASP A 25 -21.27 -4.10 1.68
N PHE A 26 -21.50 -2.97 1.00
CA PHE A 26 -22.07 -1.76 1.60
C PHE A 26 -23.58 -1.85 1.76
N VAL A 27 -24.08 -1.62 2.98
CA VAL A 27 -25.51 -1.65 3.31
C VAL A 27 -25.92 -0.32 3.93
N LEU A 28 -26.79 0.41 3.25
CA LEU A 28 -27.39 1.66 3.72
C LEU A 28 -28.73 1.38 4.41
N LYS A 29 -28.96 1.97 5.59
CA LYS A 29 -30.21 1.80 6.34
C LYS A 29 -31.17 2.98 6.11
N PHE A 30 -32.28 2.74 5.42
CA PHE A 30 -33.38 3.70 5.19
C PHE A 30 -34.69 2.93 4.91
N PRO A 31 -35.89 3.54 5.06
CA PRO A 31 -37.15 2.83 4.86
C PRO A 31 -37.35 2.39 3.41
N HIS A 32 -38.04 1.26 3.20
CA HIS A 32 -38.42 0.81 1.87
C HIS A 32 -39.27 1.88 1.15
N SER A 33 -39.08 2.04 -0.15
CA SER A 33 -39.75 3.07 -0.98
C SER A 33 -39.46 4.54 -0.60
N ALA A 34 -38.37 4.82 0.12
CA ALA A 34 -37.95 6.20 0.42
C ALA A 34 -37.76 7.05 -0.86
N ARG A 35 -38.01 8.36 -0.74
CA ARG A 35 -37.73 9.34 -1.79
C ARG A 35 -36.21 9.54 -1.98
N GLN A 36 -35.82 9.99 -3.17
CA GLN A 36 -34.41 10.16 -3.56
C GLN A 36 -33.64 11.07 -2.59
N LYS A 37 -34.30 12.07 -1.99
CA LYS A 37 -33.70 12.96 -0.97
C LYS A 37 -33.18 12.17 0.24
N CYS A 38 -33.95 11.23 0.77
CA CYS A 38 -33.54 10.41 1.91
C CYS A 38 -32.38 9.48 1.56
N VAL A 39 -32.40 8.88 0.36
CA VAL A 39 -31.33 8.01 -0.14
C VAL A 39 -30.03 8.80 -0.31
N ARG A 40 -30.09 10.03 -0.85
CA ARG A 40 -28.95 10.93 -0.98
C ARG A 40 -28.33 11.25 0.38
N LEU A 41 -29.14 11.64 1.35
CA LEU A 41 -28.67 11.95 2.70
C LEU A 41 -27.99 10.75 3.37
N ALA A 42 -28.56 9.55 3.23
CA ALA A 42 -27.94 8.33 3.75
C ALA A 42 -26.61 8.00 3.05
N TRP A 43 -26.55 8.17 1.73
CA TRP A 43 -25.36 7.94 0.92
C TRP A 43 -24.20 8.86 1.29
N GLU A 44 -24.50 10.16 1.47
CA GLU A 44 -23.55 11.19 1.88
C GLU A 44 -23.12 11.00 3.33
N LYS A 45 -24.05 10.72 4.25
CA LYS A 45 -23.74 10.45 5.66
C LYS A 45 -22.74 9.31 5.84
N GLU A 46 -22.84 8.26 5.02
CA GLU A 46 -21.94 7.12 5.10
C GLU A 46 -20.70 7.23 4.20
N ASN A 47 -20.53 8.33 3.44
CA ASN A 47 -19.40 8.57 2.54
C ASN A 47 -19.09 7.38 1.62
N ILE A 48 -20.14 6.79 1.02
CA ILE A 48 -20.01 5.55 0.24
C ILE A 48 -19.08 5.71 -0.96
N ASN A 49 -19.03 6.89 -1.60
CA ASN A 49 -18.19 7.11 -2.77
C ASN A 49 -16.68 7.02 -2.43
N GLU A 50 -16.29 7.55 -1.27
CA GLU A 50 -14.91 7.48 -0.78
C GLU A 50 -14.55 6.05 -0.38
N LYS A 51 -15.45 5.39 0.36
CA LYS A 51 -15.29 3.97 0.73
C LYS A 51 -15.15 3.09 -0.50
N TRP A 52 -16.01 3.29 -1.51
CA TRP A 52 -15.95 2.58 -2.78
C TRP A 52 -14.60 2.79 -3.47
N SER A 53 -14.16 4.05 -3.63
CA SER A 53 -12.89 4.39 -4.26
C SER A 53 -11.67 3.81 -3.54
N ALA A 54 -11.75 3.68 -2.20
CA ALA A 54 -10.69 3.05 -1.41
C ALA A 54 -10.61 1.52 -1.60
N THR A 55 -11.69 0.86 -2.02
CA THR A 55 -11.73 -0.60 -2.16
C THR A 55 -10.73 -1.10 -3.21
N ARG A 56 -10.25 -2.34 -2.99
CA ARG A 56 -9.42 -3.03 -3.99
C ARG A 56 -10.18 -3.28 -5.30
N TRP A 57 -11.50 -3.38 -5.25
CA TRP A 57 -12.33 -3.60 -6.43
C TRP A 57 -12.35 -2.34 -7.31
N ALA A 58 -12.70 -1.19 -6.77
CA ALA A 58 -12.70 0.07 -7.52
C ALA A 58 -11.30 0.37 -8.11
N LYS A 59 -10.24 0.19 -7.31
CA LYS A 59 -8.85 0.35 -7.78
C LYS A 59 -8.49 -0.56 -8.95
N LYS A 60 -9.03 -1.79 -9.02
CA LYS A 60 -8.83 -2.69 -10.16
C LYS A 60 -9.59 -2.23 -11.40
N ILE A 61 -10.81 -1.71 -11.24
CA ILE A 61 -11.60 -1.15 -12.35
C ILE A 61 -10.85 0.05 -12.93
N GLU A 62 -10.44 0.99 -12.08
CA GLU A 62 -9.69 2.17 -12.47
C GLU A 62 -8.36 1.81 -13.16
N ALA A 63 -7.61 0.84 -12.60
CA ALA A 63 -6.37 0.37 -13.23
C ALA A 63 -6.61 -0.27 -14.61
N ARG A 64 -7.73 -0.98 -14.81
CA ARG A 64 -8.12 -1.54 -16.11
C ARG A 64 -8.41 -0.44 -17.11
N GLU A 65 -9.16 0.58 -16.71
CA GLU A 65 -9.47 1.73 -17.55
C GLU A 65 -8.22 2.51 -17.94
N LYS A 66 -7.34 2.82 -16.98
CA LYS A 66 -6.05 3.49 -17.25
C LYS A 66 -5.19 2.69 -18.22
N LYS A 67 -5.17 1.37 -18.09
CA LYS A 67 -4.44 0.49 -19.02
C LYS A 67 -5.07 0.50 -20.43
N ALA A 68 -6.39 0.53 -20.53
CA ALA A 68 -7.10 0.62 -21.81
C ALA A 68 -6.87 1.97 -22.51
N LYS A 69 -6.80 3.06 -21.74
CA LYS A 69 -6.56 4.44 -22.22
C LYS A 69 -5.08 4.75 -22.49
N MET A 70 -4.16 3.82 -22.25
CA MET A 70 -2.71 4.06 -22.30
C MET A 70 -2.20 4.24 -23.74
N THR A 71 -1.49 5.34 -23.99
CA THR A 71 -0.89 5.65 -25.29
C THR A 71 0.35 4.78 -25.56
N ASP A 72 0.80 4.73 -26.81
CA ASP A 72 1.96 3.90 -27.18
C ASP A 72 3.25 4.34 -26.48
N PHE A 73 3.48 5.64 -26.39
CA PHE A 73 4.62 6.19 -25.68
C PHE A 73 4.61 5.83 -24.18
N ASP A 74 3.43 5.82 -23.56
CA ASP A 74 3.28 5.37 -22.17
C ASP A 74 3.61 3.89 -22.00
N ARG A 75 3.22 3.05 -22.97
CA ARG A 75 3.58 1.61 -22.98
C ARG A 75 5.10 1.42 -23.04
N TYR A 76 5.80 2.22 -23.83
CA TYR A 76 7.27 2.19 -23.90
C TYR A 76 7.91 2.56 -22.55
N LYS A 77 7.45 3.65 -21.91
CA LYS A 77 7.91 4.07 -20.57
C LYS A 77 7.69 2.97 -19.52
N VAL A 78 6.48 2.40 -19.49
CA VAL A 78 6.13 1.29 -18.59
C VAL A 78 7.03 0.07 -18.83
N MET A 79 7.30 -0.28 -20.09
CA MET A 79 8.18 -1.40 -20.44
C MET A 79 9.60 -1.21 -19.88
N LYS A 80 10.21 -0.04 -20.08
CA LYS A 80 11.57 0.24 -19.59
C LYS A 80 11.63 0.23 -18.06
N ALA A 81 10.69 0.88 -17.39
CA ALA A 81 10.60 0.89 -15.93
C ALA A 81 10.41 -0.53 -15.37
N LYS A 82 9.51 -1.33 -15.98
CA LYS A 82 9.25 -2.72 -15.57
C LYS A 82 10.47 -3.61 -15.77
N LYS A 83 11.23 -3.43 -16.86
CA LYS A 83 12.48 -4.17 -17.12
C LYS A 83 13.50 -3.93 -16.01
N MET A 84 13.74 -2.67 -15.61
CA MET A 84 14.68 -2.35 -14.53
C MET A 84 14.21 -2.92 -13.18
N ARG A 85 12.94 -2.69 -12.82
CA ARG A 85 12.35 -3.23 -11.58
C ARG A 85 12.51 -4.75 -11.49
N ASN A 86 12.20 -5.47 -12.57
CA ASN A 86 12.28 -6.93 -12.59
C ASN A 86 13.72 -7.43 -12.47
N ARG A 87 14.71 -6.71 -13.02
CA ARG A 87 16.13 -7.07 -12.86
C ARG A 87 16.56 -7.01 -11.38
N ILE A 88 16.19 -5.94 -10.67
CA ILE A 88 16.48 -5.78 -9.24
C ILE A 88 15.80 -6.88 -8.43
N ILE A 89 14.49 -7.08 -8.63
CA ILE A 89 13.73 -8.13 -7.91
C ILE A 89 14.33 -9.51 -8.16
N LYS A 90 14.67 -9.85 -9.41
CA LYS A 90 15.26 -11.16 -9.75
C LYS A 90 16.60 -11.38 -9.03
N HIS A 91 17.44 -10.36 -8.96
CA HIS A 91 18.72 -10.46 -8.27
C HIS A 91 18.54 -10.67 -6.76
N GLU A 92 17.66 -9.87 -6.13
CA GLU A 92 17.42 -9.96 -4.69
C GLU A 92 16.71 -11.27 -4.31
N MET A 93 15.71 -11.70 -5.08
CA MET A 93 15.07 -13.00 -4.90
C MET A 93 16.06 -14.16 -5.00
N LYS A 94 17.02 -14.10 -5.94
CA LYS A 94 18.06 -15.13 -6.06
C LYS A 94 18.99 -15.16 -4.84
N LYS A 95 19.31 -14.01 -4.24
CA LYS A 95 20.08 -13.97 -2.97
C LYS A 95 19.27 -14.58 -1.83
N LEU A 96 18.02 -14.17 -1.66
CA LEU A 96 17.14 -14.68 -0.61
C LEU A 96 16.94 -16.19 -0.73
N GLN A 97 16.73 -16.70 -1.95
CA GLN A 97 16.64 -18.14 -2.21
C GLN A 97 17.94 -18.87 -1.83
N LYS A 98 19.11 -18.36 -2.24
CA LYS A 98 20.41 -18.95 -1.85
C LYS A 98 20.59 -19.00 -0.33
N LEU A 99 20.18 -17.94 0.38
CA LEU A 99 20.25 -17.88 1.84
C LEU A 99 19.26 -18.87 2.50
N ALA A 100 18.05 -18.99 1.97
CA ALA A 100 17.05 -19.96 2.42
C ALA A 100 17.51 -21.40 2.19
N SER A 101 18.05 -21.72 1.01
CA SER A 101 18.60 -23.04 0.69
C SER A 101 19.81 -23.41 1.56
N LYS A 102 20.64 -22.43 1.96
CA LYS A 102 21.73 -22.65 2.92
C LYS A 102 21.24 -22.93 4.34
N LYS A 103 20.13 -22.32 4.77
CA LYS A 103 19.50 -22.63 6.07
C LYS A 103 18.84 -24.02 6.08
N GLY A 104 18.22 -24.44 4.98
CA GLY A 104 17.61 -25.78 4.85
C GLY A 104 18.62 -26.93 4.76
N LYS A 105 19.88 -26.65 4.41
CA LYS A 105 20.96 -27.66 4.31
C LYS A 105 21.72 -27.91 5.63
N LYS A 106 21.37 -27.23 6.72
CA LYS A 106 21.92 -27.54 8.05
C LYS A 106 21.03 -28.59 8.74
N THR A 107 21.29 -29.87 8.48
CA THR A 107 20.87 -30.99 9.34
C THR A 107 21.81 -31.07 10.57
N PRO A 108 21.36 -31.66 11.70
CA PRO A 108 21.88 -31.37 13.04
C PRO A 108 23.18 -32.14 13.35
N GLU A 109 24.21 -31.42 13.79
CA GLU A 109 25.41 -32.06 14.36
C GLU A 109 25.16 -32.50 15.81
N LYS A 110 25.55 -33.76 16.08
CA LYS A 110 25.49 -34.48 17.36
C LYS A 110 26.43 -33.82 18.40
N PRO A 111 26.09 -33.83 19.72
CA PRO A 111 26.85 -33.08 20.71
C PRO A 111 28.02 -33.91 21.28
N GLU A 112 29.23 -33.34 21.30
CA GLU A 112 30.34 -33.85 22.12
C GLU A 112 30.68 -32.88 23.25
N LYS A 113 30.62 -33.40 24.49
CA LYS A 113 30.96 -32.73 25.75
C LYS A 113 32.47 -32.84 26.03
N GLY A 114 33.13 -31.69 26.14
CA GLY A 114 33.86 -31.26 27.34
C GLY A 114 35.34 -31.64 27.56
N LYS A 115 36.20 -30.63 27.81
CA LYS A 115 36.87 -30.37 29.12
C LYS A 115 37.80 -29.12 29.13
N LYS A 116 37.46 -28.20 30.04
CA LYS A 116 38.23 -27.30 30.95
C LYS A 116 39.68 -26.82 30.62
N LYS A 117 39.91 -25.50 30.76
CA LYS A 117 40.65 -24.78 31.86
C LYS A 117 40.82 -23.29 31.45
N ALA A 118 40.12 -22.32 32.05
CA ALA A 118 40.42 -21.59 33.29
C ALA A 118 41.67 -20.68 33.25
N GLY A 119 41.44 -19.36 33.20
CA GLY A 119 42.26 -18.33 33.86
C GLY A 119 43.02 -17.33 32.96
N LYS A 120 42.55 -16.08 32.87
CA LYS A 120 43.10 -14.93 33.63
C LYS A 120 42.30 -13.64 33.35
N ALA A 121 41.96 -12.94 34.42
CA ALA A 121 41.11 -11.75 34.47
C ALA A 121 41.87 -10.45 34.18
N LYS A 122 41.16 -9.43 33.68
CA LYS A 122 41.30 -8.01 34.07
C LYS A 122 39.95 -7.29 33.88
N LYS A 123 39.43 -6.71 34.98
CA LYS A 123 38.20 -5.88 35.07
C LYS A 123 38.54 -4.38 34.80
N PRO A 124 37.53 -3.51 34.59
CA PRO A 124 37.58 -2.19 33.92
C PRO A 124 37.59 -0.96 34.86
N GLU A 125 37.88 0.25 34.33
CA GLU A 125 37.16 1.52 34.61
C GLU A 125 37.59 2.74 33.72
N LYS A 126 36.70 3.73 33.64
CA LYS A 126 36.48 4.93 32.75
C LYS A 126 37.24 6.22 33.21
N PRO A 127 37.00 7.50 32.76
CA PRO A 127 36.59 8.19 31.49
C PRO A 127 37.42 9.50 31.17
N GLU A 128 36.91 10.41 30.31
CA GLU A 128 37.36 11.78 29.84
C GLU A 128 38.24 11.81 28.56
N LYS A 129 38.10 12.71 27.55
CA LYS A 129 37.46 14.04 27.40
C LYS A 129 37.24 14.39 25.90
N ALA A 130 36.24 15.22 25.58
CA ALA A 130 35.95 15.79 24.25
C ALA A 130 36.91 16.94 23.86
N PRO A 131 36.96 17.40 22.57
CA PRO A 131 36.25 18.64 22.24
C PRO A 131 35.73 18.85 20.78
N LYS A 132 34.64 19.65 20.74
CA LYS A 132 34.21 20.72 19.81
C LYS A 132 33.85 20.47 18.33
N ALA A 133 32.56 20.70 18.06
CA ALA A 133 31.97 21.08 16.77
C ALA A 133 31.99 22.62 16.54
N PRO A 134 31.99 23.11 15.29
CA PRO A 134 31.55 24.45 14.93
C PRO A 134 30.10 24.51 14.41
N LYS A 135 29.53 25.71 14.56
CA LYS A 135 28.13 26.16 14.50
C LYS A 135 27.37 26.02 13.17
N ALA A 136 26.04 25.98 13.34
CA ALA A 136 24.97 26.07 12.36
C ALA A 136 24.85 27.43 11.61
N GLN A 137 24.30 27.39 10.39
CA GLN A 137 23.64 28.50 9.71
C GLN A 137 22.17 28.14 9.40
N LYS A 138 21.27 29.09 9.64
CA LYS A 138 19.81 29.04 9.54
C LYS A 138 19.32 29.45 8.12
N PRO A 139 18.05 29.18 7.77
CA PRO A 139 17.56 29.05 6.39
C PRO A 139 17.19 30.37 5.70
N GLU A 140 17.35 30.42 4.38
CA GLU A 140 16.97 31.53 3.50
C GLU A 140 15.49 31.43 3.06
N LYS A 141 14.85 32.61 2.94
CA LYS A 141 13.41 32.85 2.76
C LYS A 141 12.90 32.56 1.35
N ALA A 142 11.62 32.18 1.29
CA ALA A 142 10.79 32.11 0.07
C ALA A 142 10.57 33.49 -0.60
N PRO A 143 10.46 33.57 -1.94
CA PRO A 143 10.19 34.81 -2.65
C PRO A 143 8.70 35.21 -2.59
N LYS A 144 8.47 36.51 -2.41
CA LYS A 144 7.17 37.20 -2.35
C LYS A 144 6.47 37.23 -3.72
N ALA A 145 5.14 37.07 -3.68
CA ALA A 145 4.22 37.41 -4.75
C ALA A 145 4.31 38.91 -5.10
N GLN A 146 4.30 39.21 -6.40
CA GLN A 146 4.18 40.54 -6.96
C GLN A 146 2.70 40.90 -7.21
N LYS A 147 2.48 42.20 -7.24
CA LYS A 147 1.24 42.95 -7.08
C LYS A 147 0.50 43.11 -8.39
#